data_AF-W0RTU0-F1
#
_entry.id   AF-W0RTU0-F1
#
_cell.length_a   1.000
_cell.length_b   1.000
_cell.length_c   1.000
_cell.angle_alpha   90.00
_cell.angle_beta   90.00
_cell.angle_gamma   90.00
#
_symmetry.space_group_name_H-M   'P 1'
#
loop_
_entity.id
_entity.type
_entity.pdbx_description
1 polymer ?
#
loop_
_entity_poly.entity_id
_entity_poly.type
_entity_poly.pdbx_seq_one_letter_code
_entity_poly.pdbx_strand_id
1 'polypeptide(L)'
;MSWPGSIAIALLTGVVGMLAAGYVANLAVGWYRVSSFEGGAGYMVVGLALVGGVAGVVVGLVASRTVGSGFVKALGASEGSILALVGVVGLTARALADVPPEIDGKELLLAVEVQWPATNAASPATEPGEAFVRLSRVTSGVARASRLGPLWKDDARLVDGRWIAPGVVNVFTTRGRRALFVQLGDSIVAGFDLPLRARPASSDRAWSDWVPRTRDGFAVRYRVALDGEPVRSETSGPFEIVTLGHEFHQSGRTTSGTVEFTVRHGGKVVAAEHDGARHDRFDEVAALPGGRALLLHAPDAGDGSGTCYLAREEGGEPHVELVGECYGASEAVELTSDAERWHAARRRERTSGRVDRETLGSGGVFLLRDVVLDAGRLMVRPLQAGHGEQVAGIPPLGLSPDRRSFVRFGHAGQEQGRPQLVVTDAVERRNYALPIDPRRMRYKSVDALDPAWVTHHFAWRRDAAGVDRLVERTGFVPIPYRGELSDVSSSVRWYRLEPATAALCDAVLAFLAREFRAEPLPRESDAREHPLRIDGQQITVACRPDDHYVDVQTEYQAPDTRILDTIARRFDAELATGKHDALFGR
;
A
#
# COMPACT_ATOMS: atom_id res chain seq x y z
N MET A 1 60.44 15.50 6.98
CA MET A 1 60.03 14.09 6.84
C MET A 1 60.23 13.67 5.39
N SER A 2 60.55 12.39 5.13
CA SER A 2 60.72 11.91 3.76
C SER A 2 59.37 11.82 3.03
N TRP A 3 59.39 11.91 1.70
CA TRP A 3 58.18 11.76 0.87
C TRP A 3 57.42 10.45 1.13
N PRO A 4 58.07 9.27 1.21
CA PRO A 4 57.37 8.03 1.52
C PRO A 4 56.67 8.06 2.87
N GLY A 5 57.29 8.67 3.90
CA GLY A 5 56.67 8.84 5.22
C GLY A 5 55.44 9.73 5.19
N SER A 6 55.47 10.84 4.45
CA SER A 6 54.30 11.71 4.25
C SER A 6 53.16 11.01 3.52
N ILE A 7 53.46 10.22 2.48
CA ILE A 7 52.45 9.45 1.73
C ILE A 7 51.82 8.38 2.62
N ALA A 8 52.63 7.66 3.40
CA ALA A 8 52.12 6.66 4.34
C ALA A 8 51.18 7.28 5.39
N ILE A 9 51.56 8.43 5.98
CA ILE A 9 50.68 9.16 6.91
C ILE A 9 49.39 9.59 6.21
N ALA A 10 49.49 10.16 4.99
CA ALA A 10 48.32 10.59 4.24
C ALA A 10 47.33 9.45 3.98
N LEU A 11 47.82 8.27 3.57
CA LEU A 11 46.95 7.10 3.33
C LEU A 11 46.30 6.60 4.62
N LEU A 12 47.04 6.52 5.73
CA LEU A 12 46.49 6.11 7.03
C LEU A 12 45.41 7.09 7.52
N THR A 13 45.68 8.39 7.45
CA THR A 13 44.69 9.44 7.78
C THR A 13 43.49 9.43 6.85
N GLY A 14 43.69 9.05 5.57
CA GLY A 14 42.61 8.77 4.63
C GLY A 14 41.69 7.64 5.10
N VAL A 15 42.25 6.50 5.51
CA VAL A 15 41.45 5.37 6.01
C VAL A 15 40.65 5.78 7.26
N VAL A 16 41.26 6.49 8.20
CA VAL A 16 40.57 6.97 9.41
C VAL A 16 39.48 7.99 9.05
N GLY A 17 39.78 8.95 8.17
CA GLY A 17 38.80 9.92 7.68
C GLY A 17 37.60 9.26 7.00
N MET A 18 37.84 8.20 6.22
CA MET A 18 36.80 7.43 5.56
C MET A 18 35.87 6.74 6.57
N LEU A 19 36.44 6.03 7.56
CA LEU A 19 35.65 5.34 8.58
C LEU A 19 34.89 6.31 9.48
N ALA A 20 35.52 7.40 9.92
CA ALA A 20 34.89 8.39 10.79
C ALA A 20 33.76 9.14 10.07
N ALA A 21 33.97 9.55 8.82
CA ALA A 21 32.93 10.19 8.03
C ALA A 21 31.78 9.24 7.71
N GLY A 22 32.07 7.97 7.37
CA GLY A 22 31.05 6.94 7.18
C GLY A 22 30.21 6.70 8.44
N TYR A 23 30.84 6.65 9.61
CA TYR A 23 30.13 6.54 10.89
C TYR A 23 29.21 7.74 11.16
N VAL A 24 29.69 8.98 10.98
CA VAL A 24 28.86 10.19 11.13
C VAL A 24 27.74 10.23 10.10
N ALA A 25 28.00 9.82 8.86
CA ALA A 25 26.99 9.72 7.81
C ALA A 25 25.89 8.73 8.17
N ASN A 26 26.24 7.57 8.74
CA ASN A 26 25.29 6.58 9.22
C ASN A 26 24.40 7.13 10.34
N LEU A 27 24.96 7.91 11.27
CA LEU A 27 24.15 8.62 12.27
C LEU A 27 23.24 9.69 11.64
N ALA A 28 23.75 10.42 10.64
CA ALA A 28 23.00 11.45 9.93
C ALA A 28 21.82 10.88 9.13
N VAL A 29 21.90 9.65 8.62
CA VAL A 29 20.76 8.95 8.01
C VAL A 29 19.57 8.93 8.97
N GLY A 30 19.79 8.58 10.24
CA GLY A 30 18.75 8.61 11.27
C GLY A 30 18.27 10.03 11.59
N TRP A 31 19.20 10.97 11.77
CA TRP A 31 18.85 12.36 12.13
C TRP A 31 18.05 13.10 11.06
N TYR A 32 18.28 12.78 9.79
CA TYR A 32 17.60 13.39 8.65
C TYR A 32 16.54 12.49 8.02
N ARG A 33 16.32 11.28 8.57
CA ARG A 33 15.42 10.23 8.04
C ARG A 33 15.59 10.01 6.54
N VAL A 34 16.84 9.81 6.11
CA VAL A 34 17.15 9.54 4.70
C VAL A 34 16.56 8.17 4.32
N SER A 35 15.73 8.15 3.28
CA SER A 35 15.04 6.92 2.85
C SER A 35 16.02 5.84 2.44
N SER A 36 15.73 4.60 2.83
CA SER A 36 16.44 3.40 2.35
C SER A 36 15.92 2.90 1.00
N PHE A 37 14.85 3.51 0.47
CA PHE A 37 14.32 3.18 -0.85
C PHE A 37 15.44 3.30 -1.91
N GLU A 38 15.55 2.29 -2.77
CA GLU A 38 16.62 2.17 -3.79
C GLU A 38 18.06 2.23 -3.23
N GLY A 39 18.27 2.01 -1.93
CA GLY A 39 19.58 2.08 -1.30
C GLY A 39 20.10 3.50 -1.05
N GLY A 40 19.24 4.53 -1.13
CA GLY A 40 19.62 5.94 -0.97
C GLY A 40 20.46 6.23 0.29
N ALA A 41 20.03 5.72 1.45
CA ALA A 41 20.78 5.81 2.70
C ALA A 41 22.18 5.17 2.59
N GLY A 42 22.28 4.00 1.94
CA GLY A 42 23.55 3.31 1.72
C GLY A 42 24.50 4.11 0.83
N TYR A 43 24.01 4.65 -0.28
CA TYR A 43 24.81 5.50 -1.18
C TYR A 43 25.30 6.77 -0.49
N MET A 44 24.48 7.40 0.34
CA MET A 44 24.90 8.56 1.13
C MET A 44 26.06 8.20 2.08
N VAL A 45 25.95 7.08 2.81
CA VAL A 45 26.99 6.64 3.75
C VAL A 45 28.30 6.33 3.02
N VAL A 46 28.25 5.56 1.94
CA VAL A 46 29.43 5.21 1.14
C VAL A 46 30.03 6.47 0.50
N GLY A 47 29.20 7.34 -0.07
CA GLY A 47 29.65 8.59 -0.69
C GLY A 47 30.37 9.51 0.31
N LEU A 48 29.79 9.73 1.50
CA LEU A 48 30.41 10.54 2.53
C LEU A 48 31.66 9.89 3.14
N ALA A 49 31.71 8.57 3.24
CA ALA A 49 32.92 7.85 3.62
C ALA A 49 34.05 8.11 2.61
N LEU A 50 33.80 7.99 1.30
CA LEU A 50 34.80 8.25 0.27
C LEU A 50 35.31 9.70 0.29
N VAL A 51 34.40 10.67 0.46
CA VAL A 51 34.76 12.09 0.63
C VAL A 51 35.64 12.30 1.87
N GLY A 52 35.30 11.66 3.00
CA GLY A 52 36.11 11.65 4.21
C GLY A 52 37.50 11.05 3.98
N GLY A 53 37.59 10.02 3.14
CA GLY A 53 38.85 9.41 2.74
C GLY A 53 39.76 10.35 1.97
N VAL A 54 39.21 11.03 0.95
CA VAL A 54 39.96 12.03 0.16
C VAL A 54 40.40 13.20 1.05
N ALA A 55 39.51 13.72 1.89
CA ALA A 55 39.83 14.80 2.82
C ALA A 55 40.93 14.39 3.82
N GLY A 56 40.87 13.16 4.34
CA GLY A 56 41.89 12.59 5.22
C GLY A 56 43.27 12.50 4.57
N VAL A 57 43.35 12.10 3.29
CA VAL A 57 44.61 12.09 2.53
C VAL A 57 45.20 13.50 2.40
N VAL A 58 44.38 14.50 2.06
CA VAL A 58 44.83 15.88 1.93
C VAL A 58 45.31 16.44 3.27
N VAL A 59 44.53 16.27 4.34
CA VAL A 59 44.90 16.72 5.70
C VAL A 59 46.19 16.03 6.16
N GLY A 60 46.28 14.71 5.99
CA GLY A 60 47.45 13.94 6.39
C GLY A 60 48.72 14.36 5.65
N LEU A 61 48.61 14.63 4.33
CA LEU A 61 49.73 15.12 3.55
C LEU A 61 50.19 16.50 4.03
N VAL A 62 49.27 17.45 4.24
CA VAL A 62 49.57 18.81 4.68
C VAL A 62 50.15 18.83 6.10
N ALA A 63 49.51 18.16 7.06
CA ALA A 63 49.95 18.11 8.46
C ALA A 63 51.32 17.43 8.61
N SER A 64 51.57 16.35 7.84
CA SER A 64 52.88 15.70 7.82
C SER A 64 54.02 16.63 7.35
N ARG A 65 53.69 17.67 6.57
CA ARG A 65 54.65 18.65 6.07
C ARG A 65 54.90 19.82 7.01
N THR A 66 53.93 20.14 7.86
CA THR A 66 54.01 21.31 8.75
C THR A 66 54.53 20.99 10.15
N VAL A 67 54.28 19.79 10.68
CA VAL A 67 54.48 19.45 12.11
C VAL A 67 55.95 19.13 12.51
N GLY A 68 56.89 19.20 11.56
CA GLY A 68 58.34 18.99 11.81
C GLY A 68 58.77 17.52 11.75
N SER A 69 59.89 17.16 12.40
CA SER A 69 60.44 15.79 12.37
C SER A 69 59.76 14.86 13.39
N GLY A 70 59.45 13.63 12.95
CA GLY A 70 58.89 12.56 13.77
C GLY A 70 57.60 11.98 13.20
N PHE A 71 57.62 10.71 12.78
CA PHE A 71 56.47 10.03 12.16
C PHE A 71 55.25 10.01 13.10
N VAL A 72 55.43 9.60 14.36
CA VAL A 72 54.34 9.49 15.35
C VAL A 72 53.72 10.85 15.64
N LYS A 73 54.53 11.90 15.78
CA LYS A 73 54.05 13.27 16.03
C LYS A 73 53.21 13.79 14.86
N ALA A 74 53.70 13.58 13.64
CA ALA A 74 52.99 13.97 12.43
C ALA A 74 51.70 13.17 12.22
N LEU A 75 51.73 11.85 12.41
CA LEU A 75 50.54 10.99 12.35
C LEU A 75 49.50 11.43 13.37
N GLY A 76 49.89 11.62 14.65
CA GLY A 76 48.98 12.06 15.69
C GLY A 76 48.33 13.43 15.40
N ALA A 77 49.09 14.38 14.82
CA ALA A 77 48.56 15.67 14.41
C ALA A 77 47.59 15.56 13.22
N SER A 78 47.90 14.70 12.23
CA SER A 78 47.02 14.42 11.09
C SER A 78 45.70 13.79 11.54
N GLU A 79 45.77 12.71 12.32
CA GLU A 79 44.59 12.00 12.83
C GLU A 79 43.73 12.90 13.72
N GLY A 80 44.36 13.65 14.63
CA GLY A 80 43.65 14.61 15.48
C GLY A 80 42.92 15.69 14.66
N SER A 81 43.54 16.16 13.57
CA SER A 81 42.96 17.19 12.71
C SER A 81 41.75 16.67 11.92
N ILE A 82 41.83 15.48 11.31
CA ILE A 82 40.70 14.92 10.55
C ILE A 82 39.55 14.54 11.49
N LEU A 83 39.84 13.96 12.66
CA LEU A 83 38.80 13.63 13.65
C LEU A 83 38.12 14.89 14.20
N ALA A 84 38.87 15.96 14.45
CA ALA A 84 38.30 17.24 14.85
C ALA A 84 37.38 17.82 13.76
N LEU A 85 37.80 17.77 12.49
CA LEU A 85 36.99 18.22 11.35
C LEU A 85 35.69 17.41 11.23
N VAL A 86 35.79 16.08 11.23
CA VAL A 86 34.62 15.18 11.17
C VAL A 86 33.71 15.41 12.38
N GLY A 87 34.27 15.62 13.57
CA GLY A 87 33.53 15.96 14.78
C GLY A 87 32.74 17.27 14.65
N VAL A 88 33.35 18.34 14.12
CA VAL A 88 32.65 19.61 13.87
C VAL A 88 31.53 19.45 12.86
N VAL A 89 31.77 18.71 11.77
CA VAL A 89 30.73 18.42 10.76
C VAL A 89 29.58 17.63 11.39
N GLY A 90 29.88 16.57 12.15
CA GLY A 90 28.88 15.75 12.82
C GLY A 90 28.07 16.52 13.86
N LEU A 91 28.71 17.34 14.69
CA LEU A 91 28.02 18.19 15.66
C LEU A 91 27.14 19.24 14.97
N THR A 92 27.62 19.84 13.89
CA THR A 92 26.85 20.81 13.11
C THR A 92 25.63 20.14 12.46
N ALA A 93 25.83 18.97 11.84
CA ALA A 93 24.74 18.18 11.27
C ALA A 93 23.71 17.80 12.35
N ARG A 94 24.15 17.31 13.50
CA ARG A 94 23.27 16.98 14.63
C ARG A 94 22.49 18.19 15.15
N ALA A 95 23.14 19.35 15.24
CA ALA A 95 22.54 20.58 15.70
C ALA A 95 21.51 21.14 14.70
N LEU A 96 21.69 20.85 13.41
CA LEU A 96 20.80 21.28 12.33
C LEU A 96 19.65 20.31 12.06
N ALA A 97 19.80 19.03 12.44
CA ALA A 97 18.80 18.00 12.22
C ALA A 97 17.51 18.18 13.03
N ASP A 98 16.43 17.58 12.53
CA ASP A 98 15.15 17.43 13.22
C ASP A 98 15.12 16.05 13.87
N VAL A 99 15.66 15.98 15.10
CA VAL A 99 15.66 14.74 15.85
C VAL A 99 14.45 14.67 16.77
N PRO A 100 13.67 13.58 16.71
CA PRO A 100 12.55 13.34 17.62
C PRO A 100 12.99 13.45 19.08
N PRO A 101 12.21 14.15 19.94
CA PRO A 101 12.36 13.99 21.38
C PRO A 101 12.00 12.57 21.80
N GLU A 102 12.59 12.12 22.90
CA GLU A 102 12.29 10.84 23.53
C GLU A 102 12.01 11.05 25.02
N ILE A 103 11.18 10.16 25.59
CA ILE A 103 11.04 9.97 27.04
C ILE A 103 11.38 8.49 27.29
N ASP A 104 12.32 8.23 28.21
CA ASP A 104 12.79 6.88 28.52
C ASP A 104 13.25 6.07 27.29
N GLY A 105 13.85 6.75 26.31
CA GLY A 105 14.34 6.15 25.06
C GLY A 105 13.26 5.79 24.03
N LYS A 106 12.00 6.17 24.27
CA LYS A 106 10.89 5.94 23.35
C LYS A 106 10.55 7.18 22.55
N GLU A 107 10.30 7.01 21.24
CA GLU A 107 9.74 8.08 20.40
C GLU A 107 8.37 8.52 20.94
N LEU A 108 8.00 9.75 20.61
CA LEU A 108 6.81 10.41 21.13
C LEU A 108 5.78 10.66 20.04
N LEU A 109 4.53 10.35 20.36
CA LEU A 109 3.35 10.73 19.61
C LEU A 109 2.64 11.87 20.32
N LEU A 110 1.97 12.71 19.54
CA LEU A 110 1.04 13.71 20.04
C LEU A 110 -0.37 13.23 19.78
N ALA A 111 -1.05 12.72 20.81
CA ALA A 111 -2.48 12.47 20.75
C ALA A 111 -3.21 13.81 20.88
N VAL A 112 -4.15 14.06 19.97
CA VAL A 112 -4.85 15.34 19.83
C VAL A 112 -6.35 15.08 19.88
N GLU A 113 -7.09 15.97 20.51
CA GLU A 113 -8.52 16.12 20.28
C GLU A 113 -8.79 17.50 19.67
N VAL A 114 -9.52 17.51 18.56
CA VAL A 114 -9.95 18.73 17.86
C VAL A 114 -11.42 18.94 18.15
N GLN A 115 -11.75 20.08 18.74
CA GLN A 115 -13.11 20.52 18.99
C GLN A 115 -13.56 21.49 17.89
N TRP A 116 -14.68 21.18 17.24
CA TRP A 116 -15.30 22.01 16.21
C TRP A 116 -16.01 23.23 16.82
N PRO A 117 -16.28 24.26 15.99
CA PRO A 117 -17.03 25.44 16.42
C PRO A 117 -18.43 25.06 16.90
N ALA A 118 -18.93 25.73 17.94
CA ALA A 118 -20.29 25.49 18.48
C ALA A 118 -21.41 25.74 17.47
N THR A 119 -21.14 26.52 16.43
CA THR A 119 -22.09 26.80 15.34
C THR A 119 -22.28 25.62 14.39
N ASN A 120 -21.41 24.61 14.44
CA ASN A 120 -21.48 23.47 13.53
C ASN A 120 -22.41 22.40 14.08
N ALA A 121 -23.63 22.35 13.54
CA ALA A 121 -24.59 21.31 13.87
C ALA A 121 -24.25 19.96 13.19
N ALA A 122 -23.70 20.00 11.97
CA ALA A 122 -23.36 18.80 11.22
C ALA A 122 -22.13 18.08 11.80
N SER A 123 -22.17 16.75 11.81
CA SER A 123 -21.06 15.92 12.27
C SER A 123 -19.86 16.02 11.32
N PRO A 124 -18.62 16.14 11.82
CA PRO A 124 -17.41 16.08 11.01
C PRO A 124 -17.31 14.82 10.13
N ALA A 125 -17.88 13.70 10.57
CA ALA A 125 -17.93 12.45 9.81
C ALA A 125 -18.64 12.59 8.45
N THR A 126 -19.52 13.59 8.30
CA THR A 126 -20.24 13.85 7.03
C THR A 126 -19.48 14.75 6.07
N GLU A 127 -18.39 15.38 6.53
CA GLU A 127 -17.57 16.23 5.66
C GLU A 127 -16.79 15.36 4.67
N PRO A 128 -16.79 15.67 3.36
CA PRO A 128 -16.11 14.86 2.37
C PRO A 128 -14.58 14.92 2.52
N GLY A 129 -13.93 13.82 2.14
CA GLY A 129 -12.47 13.71 2.09
C GLY A 129 -11.80 13.42 3.44
N GLU A 130 -10.55 13.00 3.35
CA GLU A 130 -9.69 12.71 4.49
C GLU A 130 -9.38 13.97 5.31
N ALA A 131 -9.14 13.76 6.60
CA ALA A 131 -8.73 14.81 7.50
C ALA A 131 -7.42 14.48 8.21
N PHE A 132 -6.65 15.52 8.47
CA PHE A 132 -5.30 15.38 8.99
C PHE A 132 -5.04 16.38 10.10
N VAL A 133 -4.20 15.97 11.04
CA VAL A 133 -3.45 16.90 11.88
C VAL A 133 -2.03 16.99 11.35
N ARG A 134 -1.53 18.21 11.22
CA ARG A 134 -0.16 18.48 10.76
C ARG A 134 0.61 19.19 11.85
N LEU A 135 1.64 18.53 12.38
CA LEU A 135 2.57 19.15 13.31
C LEU A 135 3.70 19.79 12.51
N SER A 136 3.93 21.07 12.69
CA SER A 136 4.95 21.84 11.98
C SER A 136 5.94 22.45 12.95
N ARG A 137 7.22 22.45 12.58
CA ARG A 137 8.26 23.28 13.18
C ARG A 137 8.18 24.68 12.60
N VAL A 138 7.93 25.67 13.45
CA VAL A 138 7.83 27.08 13.05
C VAL A 138 9.04 27.86 13.54
N THR A 139 9.67 28.58 12.62
CA THR A 139 10.77 29.53 12.90
C THR A 139 10.43 30.85 12.23
N SER A 140 10.37 31.94 13.01
CA SER A 140 10.01 33.28 12.53
C SER A 140 8.68 33.32 11.76
N GLY A 141 7.68 32.55 12.22
CA GLY A 141 6.34 32.50 11.62
C GLY A 141 6.21 31.61 10.37
N VAL A 142 7.30 31.02 9.89
CA VAL A 142 7.30 30.14 8.70
C VAL A 142 7.45 28.67 9.13
N ALA A 143 6.59 27.80 8.60
CA ALA A 143 6.73 26.34 8.75
C ALA A 143 7.95 25.85 7.95
N ARG A 144 8.91 25.21 8.62
CA ARG A 144 10.17 24.76 8.02
C ARG A 144 10.23 23.25 7.77
N ALA A 145 9.45 22.50 8.54
CA ALA A 145 9.32 21.04 8.44
C ALA A 145 7.97 20.66 9.05
N SER A 146 7.36 19.58 8.58
CA SER A 146 6.10 19.09 9.13
C SER A 146 5.96 17.58 9.03
N ARG A 147 5.12 17.02 9.89
CA ARG A 147 4.60 15.66 9.81
C ARG A 147 3.08 15.71 9.79
N LEU A 148 2.49 14.82 9.01
CA LEU A 148 1.05 14.59 8.95
C LEU A 148 0.72 13.35 9.77
N GLY A 149 -0.46 13.35 10.36
CA GLY A 149 -1.07 12.16 10.91
C GLY A 149 -2.60 12.25 10.83
N PRO A 150 -3.29 11.14 11.09
CA PRO A 150 -4.74 11.06 10.87
C PRO A 150 -5.51 11.95 11.85
N LEU A 151 -6.61 12.52 11.36
CA LEU A 151 -7.70 13.07 12.16
C LEU A 151 -8.96 12.24 11.88
N TRP A 152 -9.34 11.39 12.82
CA TRP A 152 -10.42 10.42 12.63
C TRP A 152 -11.78 11.06 12.85
N LYS A 153 -12.29 11.76 11.83
CA LYS A 153 -13.60 12.43 11.87
C LYS A 153 -14.77 11.46 12.08
N ASP A 154 -14.62 10.22 11.63
CA ASP A 154 -15.66 9.19 11.78
C ASP A 154 -15.89 8.80 13.25
N ASP A 155 -14.91 9.08 14.11
CA ASP A 155 -15.02 8.88 15.56
C ASP A 155 -15.39 10.18 16.29
N ALA A 156 -15.87 11.19 15.57
CA ALA A 156 -16.28 12.44 16.19
C ALA A 156 -17.46 12.19 17.13
N ARG A 157 -17.35 12.70 18.35
CA ARG A 157 -18.36 12.61 19.40
C ARG A 157 -18.88 13.98 19.80
N LEU A 158 -20.17 14.07 20.09
CA LEU A 158 -20.78 15.30 20.57
C LEU A 158 -20.64 15.38 22.09
N VAL A 159 -19.95 16.42 22.57
CA VAL A 159 -19.71 16.67 23.99
C VAL A 159 -20.04 18.13 24.28
N ASP A 160 -20.96 18.37 25.21
CA ASP A 160 -21.40 19.72 25.60
C ASP A 160 -21.80 20.60 24.39
N GLY A 161 -22.48 19.99 23.41
CA GLY A 161 -22.94 20.68 22.19
C GLY A 161 -21.84 20.98 21.16
N ARG A 162 -20.63 20.42 21.30
CA ARG A 162 -19.54 20.56 20.34
C ARG A 162 -19.01 19.21 19.90
N TRP A 163 -18.72 19.07 18.61
CA TRP A 163 -18.08 17.88 18.07
C TRP A 163 -16.60 17.85 18.44
N ILE A 164 -16.12 16.68 18.88
CA ILE A 164 -14.71 16.42 19.20
C ILE A 164 -14.26 15.21 18.39
N ALA A 165 -13.23 15.36 17.56
CA ALA A 165 -12.61 14.25 16.83
C ALA A 165 -11.19 13.99 17.33
N PRO A 166 -10.79 12.73 17.55
CA PRO A 166 -9.43 12.38 17.91
C PRO A 166 -8.51 12.44 16.68
N GLY A 167 -7.23 12.73 16.91
CA GLY A 167 -6.16 12.65 15.92
C GLY A 167 -4.83 12.33 16.57
N VAL A 168 -3.83 12.01 15.75
CA VAL A 168 -2.47 11.72 16.23
C VAL A 168 -1.42 12.16 15.22
N VAL A 169 -0.24 12.55 15.69
CA VAL A 169 0.90 12.88 14.83
C VAL A 169 2.23 12.65 15.56
N ASN A 170 3.25 12.18 14.84
CA ASN A 170 4.59 12.00 15.39
C ASN A 170 5.23 13.33 15.82
N VAL A 171 5.80 13.36 17.03
CA VAL A 171 6.65 14.46 17.47
C VAL A 171 8.05 14.24 16.91
N PHE A 172 8.40 15.00 15.88
CA PHE A 172 9.59 14.69 15.06
C PHE A 172 10.81 15.59 15.32
N THR A 173 10.72 16.59 16.19
CA THR A 173 11.83 17.54 16.39
C THR A 173 11.87 18.12 17.79
N THR A 174 13.07 18.22 18.38
CA THR A 174 13.32 18.98 19.62
C THR A 174 13.51 20.48 19.40
N ARG A 175 13.38 20.99 18.17
CA ARG A 175 13.75 22.37 17.81
C ARG A 175 12.53 23.23 17.49
N GLY A 176 12.68 24.54 17.72
CA GLY A 176 11.72 25.56 17.33
C GLY A 176 10.42 25.52 18.12
N ARG A 177 9.48 26.39 17.74
CA ARG A 177 8.10 26.34 18.22
C ARG A 177 7.32 25.33 17.39
N ARG A 178 6.31 24.71 17.99
CA ARG A 178 5.44 23.74 17.30
C ARG A 178 4.09 24.37 17.05
N ALA A 179 3.64 24.31 15.81
CA ALA A 179 2.28 24.66 15.44
C ALA A 179 1.56 23.42 14.93
N LEU A 180 0.33 23.22 15.39
CA LEU A 180 -0.56 22.17 14.91
C LEU A 180 -1.56 22.77 13.95
N PHE A 181 -1.72 22.19 12.78
CA PHE A 181 -2.72 22.59 11.80
C PHE A 181 -3.74 21.48 11.63
N VAL A 182 -5.01 21.86 11.60
CA VAL A 182 -6.13 20.98 11.24
C VAL A 182 -6.41 21.19 9.77
N GLN A 183 -6.40 20.09 9.03
CA GLN A 183 -6.59 20.08 7.59
C GLN A 183 -7.77 19.16 7.22
N LEU A 184 -8.66 19.69 6.39
CA LEU A 184 -9.82 18.98 5.84
C LEU A 184 -9.67 18.95 4.33
N GLY A 185 -9.44 17.76 3.76
CA GLY A 185 -9.01 17.61 2.37
C GLY A 185 -7.73 18.40 2.10
N ASP A 186 -7.77 19.32 1.14
CA ASP A 186 -6.62 20.15 0.75
C ASP A 186 -6.56 21.50 1.50
N SER A 187 -7.50 21.77 2.41
CA SER A 187 -7.64 23.07 3.08
C SER A 187 -7.22 23.04 4.55
N ILE A 188 -6.35 23.98 4.95
CA ILE A 188 -6.07 24.23 6.37
C ILE A 188 -7.22 25.05 6.95
N VAL A 189 -7.96 24.48 7.90
CA VAL A 189 -9.12 25.15 8.50
C VAL A 189 -8.82 25.77 9.87
N ALA A 190 -7.78 25.27 10.56
CA ALA A 190 -7.33 25.86 11.81
C ALA A 190 -5.82 25.62 12.02
N GLY A 191 -5.22 26.48 12.84
CA GLY A 191 -3.80 26.43 13.20
C GLY A 191 -3.59 26.94 14.62
N PHE A 192 -2.79 26.23 15.41
CA PHE A 192 -2.61 26.43 16.85
C PHE A 192 -1.14 26.44 17.19
N ASP A 193 -0.67 27.48 17.88
CA ASP A 193 0.64 27.45 18.52
C ASP A 193 0.55 26.58 19.77
N LEU A 194 1.22 25.43 19.78
CA LEU A 194 1.18 24.53 20.91
C LEU A 194 2.20 24.95 21.97
N PRO A 195 1.82 25.10 23.25
CA PRO A 195 2.77 25.31 24.36
C PRO A 195 3.53 24.03 24.74
N LEU A 196 3.85 23.19 23.75
CA LEU A 196 4.56 21.93 23.94
C LEU A 196 6.08 22.19 23.97
N ARG A 197 6.74 21.74 25.04
CA ARG A 197 8.17 21.96 25.28
C ARG A 197 9.03 21.26 24.23
N ALA A 198 10.17 21.87 23.88
CA ALA A 198 11.19 21.28 23.01
C ALA A 198 11.54 19.83 23.37
N ARG A 199 11.66 19.52 24.66
CA ARG A 199 11.77 18.16 25.19
C ARG A 199 10.59 17.94 26.14
N PRO A 200 9.53 17.24 25.71
CA PRO A 200 8.41 16.96 26.58
C PRO A 200 8.84 16.17 27.82
N ALA A 201 8.20 16.44 28.95
CA ALA A 201 8.42 15.73 30.20
C ALA A 201 7.22 14.82 30.51
N SER A 202 7.35 13.95 31.52
CA SER A 202 6.26 13.07 31.94
C SER A 202 4.97 13.81 32.32
N SER A 203 5.06 15.07 32.77
CA SER A 203 3.89 15.92 33.03
C SER A 203 3.07 16.22 31.77
N ASP A 204 3.71 16.25 30.60
CA ASP A 204 3.07 16.55 29.32
C ASP A 204 2.27 15.35 28.77
N ARG A 205 2.25 14.22 29.50
CA ARG A 205 1.44 13.03 29.21
C ARG A 205 -0.01 13.16 29.67
N ALA A 206 -0.32 14.11 30.55
CA ALA A 206 -1.69 14.48 30.85
C ALA A 206 -2.28 15.32 29.72
N TRP A 207 -3.60 15.27 29.54
CA TRP A 207 -4.29 16.18 28.61
C TRP A 207 -4.05 17.63 29.01
N SER A 208 -3.66 18.45 28.04
CA SER A 208 -3.60 19.89 28.21
C SER A 208 -5.00 20.49 28.43
N ASP A 209 -5.04 21.72 28.93
CA ASP A 209 -6.21 22.57 28.76
C ASP A 209 -6.52 22.75 27.26
N TRP A 210 -7.77 23.08 26.96
CA TRP A 210 -8.16 23.46 25.61
C TRP A 210 -7.43 24.73 25.19
N VAL A 211 -6.77 24.68 24.03
CA VAL A 211 -6.12 25.78 23.34
C VAL A 211 -7.09 26.33 22.30
N PRO A 212 -7.84 27.41 22.59
CA PRO A 212 -8.81 27.96 21.66
C PRO A 212 -8.14 28.75 20.54
N ARG A 213 -8.73 28.72 19.34
CA ARG A 213 -8.44 29.67 18.27
C ARG A 213 -9.59 30.66 18.20
N THR A 214 -9.31 31.90 18.60
CA THR A 214 -10.31 32.94 18.87
C THR A 214 -11.15 33.36 17.67
N ARG A 215 -10.66 33.24 16.43
CA ARG A 215 -11.38 33.69 15.23
C ARG A 215 -12.36 32.69 14.65
N ASP A 216 -12.02 31.41 14.68
CA ASP A 216 -12.71 30.38 13.88
C ASP A 216 -13.48 29.38 14.76
N GLY A 217 -13.46 29.54 16.09
CA GLY A 217 -14.24 28.74 17.04
C GLY A 217 -13.71 27.34 17.33
N PHE A 218 -12.73 26.86 16.56
CA PHE A 218 -12.04 25.61 16.85
C PHE A 218 -11.18 25.70 18.12
N ALA A 219 -11.05 24.59 18.82
CA ALA A 219 -10.09 24.43 19.91
C ALA A 219 -9.38 23.08 19.79
N VAL A 220 -8.18 22.96 20.35
CA VAL A 220 -7.47 21.68 20.44
C VAL A 220 -7.00 21.45 21.86
N ARG A 221 -6.96 20.19 22.28
CA ARG A 221 -6.14 19.78 23.41
C ARG A 221 -5.28 18.62 22.98
N TYR A 222 -4.19 18.40 23.68
CA TYR A 222 -3.23 17.36 23.33
C TYR A 222 -2.62 16.73 24.57
N ARG A 223 -2.04 15.55 24.38
CA ARG A 223 -1.11 14.95 25.33
C ARG A 223 -0.02 14.20 24.60
N VAL A 224 1.12 14.04 25.26
CA VAL A 224 2.19 13.18 24.77
C VAL A 224 1.87 11.72 25.11
N ALA A 225 1.98 10.85 24.12
CA ALA A 225 1.95 9.41 24.27
C ALA A 225 3.32 8.83 23.90
N LEU A 226 3.77 7.82 24.63
CA LEU A 226 4.95 7.06 24.23
C LEU A 226 4.59 6.11 23.08
N ASP A 227 5.59 5.71 22.30
CA ASP A 227 5.46 4.60 21.36
C ASP A 227 4.80 3.36 22.00
N GLY A 228 3.75 2.85 21.33
CA GLY A 228 2.93 1.72 21.77
C GLY A 228 1.90 2.04 22.85
N GLU A 229 1.67 3.32 23.19
CA GLU A 229 0.63 3.72 24.14
C GLU A 229 -0.70 4.05 23.46
N PRO A 230 -1.82 3.98 24.21
CA PRO A 230 -3.13 4.39 23.70
C PRO A 230 -3.08 5.83 23.18
N VAL A 231 -3.54 6.05 21.94
CA VAL A 231 -3.68 7.38 21.32
C VAL A 231 -5.13 7.76 21.11
N ARG A 232 -6.02 6.77 20.93
CA ARG A 232 -7.48 6.95 20.89
C ARG A 232 -8.20 5.69 21.36
N SER A 233 -9.49 5.84 21.62
CA SER A 233 -10.42 4.75 21.84
C SER A 233 -11.72 5.05 21.08
N GLU A 234 -12.33 4.03 20.53
CA GLU A 234 -13.62 4.10 19.85
C GLU A 234 -14.52 2.94 20.29
N THR A 235 -15.79 2.98 19.91
CA THR A 235 -16.74 1.91 20.23
C THR A 235 -17.33 1.31 18.97
N SER A 236 -17.52 -0.01 19.00
CA SER A 236 -18.27 -0.77 18.01
C SER A 236 -19.19 -1.73 18.77
N GLY A 237 -20.46 -1.34 18.85
CA GLY A 237 -21.45 -2.00 19.70
C GLY A 237 -20.96 -2.13 21.14
N PRO A 238 -20.85 -3.36 21.70
CA PRO A 238 -20.43 -3.56 23.08
C PRO A 238 -18.91 -3.54 23.29
N PHE A 239 -18.14 -3.43 22.20
CA PHE A 239 -16.68 -3.44 22.25
C PHE A 239 -16.11 -2.02 22.26
N GLU A 240 -15.19 -1.75 23.18
CA GLU A 240 -14.28 -0.60 23.13
C GLU A 240 -12.99 -1.05 22.43
N ILE A 241 -12.59 -0.32 21.38
CA ILE A 241 -11.37 -0.59 20.62
C ILE A 241 -10.38 0.53 20.93
N VAL A 242 -9.23 0.16 21.51
CA VAL A 242 -8.17 1.09 21.89
C VAL A 242 -7.05 0.99 20.87
N THR A 243 -6.71 2.08 20.19
CA THR A 243 -5.56 2.12 19.26
C THR A 243 -4.30 2.52 20.01
N LEU A 244 -3.28 1.66 19.93
CA LEU A 244 -1.92 1.87 20.40
C LEU A 244 -1.07 2.35 19.21
N GLY A 245 -0.60 3.60 19.23
CA GLY A 245 0.11 4.17 18.08
C GLY A 245 1.61 3.90 18.15
N HIS A 246 2.24 3.61 17.00
CA HIS A 246 3.70 3.58 16.87
C HIS A 246 4.21 4.69 15.95
N GLU A 247 3.89 4.62 14.66
CA GLU A 247 4.28 5.62 13.66
C GLU A 247 3.18 5.85 12.65
N PHE A 248 3.03 7.09 12.20
CA PHE A 248 2.09 7.48 11.16
C PHE A 248 2.84 8.19 10.03
N HIS A 249 2.47 7.85 8.80
CA HIS A 249 3.02 8.46 7.60
C HIS A 249 1.93 8.69 6.56
N GLN A 250 2.21 9.60 5.63
CA GLN A 250 1.32 9.83 4.50
C GLN A 250 1.57 8.76 3.43
N SER A 251 0.51 8.12 2.95
CA SER A 251 0.54 7.19 1.81
C SER A 251 -0.44 7.70 0.77
N GLY A 252 0.07 8.29 -0.32
CA GLY A 252 -0.76 8.96 -1.31
C GLY A 252 -1.62 10.07 -0.71
N ARG A 253 -2.95 9.91 -0.80
CA ARG A 253 -3.95 10.85 -0.26
C ARG A 253 -4.46 10.47 1.13
N THR A 254 -4.00 9.36 1.71
CA THR A 254 -4.42 8.90 3.04
C THR A 254 -3.25 8.94 4.03
N THR A 255 -3.55 8.68 5.30
CA THR A 255 -2.53 8.47 6.33
C THR A 255 -2.59 7.02 6.77
N SER A 256 -1.47 6.33 6.62
CA SER A 256 -1.28 4.98 7.13
C SER A 256 -0.47 5.05 8.43
N GLY A 257 -0.62 4.05 9.28
CA GLY A 257 0.20 3.96 10.48
C GLY A 257 0.43 2.54 10.92
N THR A 258 1.58 2.32 11.56
CA THR A 258 1.85 1.12 12.34
C THR A 258 1.17 1.29 13.68
N VAL A 259 0.16 0.47 13.96
CA VAL A 259 -0.60 0.50 15.20
C VAL A 259 -0.83 -0.92 15.70
N GLU A 260 -1.11 -1.04 16.99
CA GLU A 260 -1.77 -2.20 17.57
C GLU A 260 -3.13 -1.76 18.12
N PHE A 261 -4.00 -2.74 18.36
CA PHE A 261 -5.32 -2.57 18.93
C PHE A 261 -5.46 -3.47 20.14
N THR A 262 -6.03 -2.93 21.21
CA THR A 262 -6.57 -3.73 22.31
C THR A 262 -8.08 -3.59 22.30
N VAL A 263 -8.78 -4.71 22.34
CA VAL A 263 -10.25 -4.73 22.41
C VAL A 263 -10.69 -4.98 23.84
N ARG A 264 -11.73 -4.28 24.28
CA ARG A 264 -12.34 -4.44 25.60
C ARG A 264 -13.84 -4.64 25.50
N HIS A 265 -14.39 -5.39 26.45
CA HIS A 265 -15.81 -5.57 26.67
C HIS A 265 -16.08 -5.41 28.17
N GLY A 266 -17.03 -4.53 28.54
CA GLY A 266 -17.30 -4.24 29.96
C GLY A 266 -16.07 -3.75 30.76
N GLY A 267 -15.13 -3.06 30.10
CA GLY A 267 -13.87 -2.59 30.70
C GLY A 267 -12.78 -3.66 30.87
N LYS A 268 -13.06 -4.92 30.53
CA LYS A 268 -12.08 -6.02 30.56
C LYS A 268 -11.50 -6.24 29.16
N VAL A 269 -10.22 -6.58 29.08
CA VAL A 269 -9.55 -6.89 27.81
C VAL A 269 -10.09 -8.21 27.26
N VAL A 270 -10.50 -8.19 25.99
CA VAL A 270 -10.86 -9.36 25.21
C VAL A 270 -9.56 -9.96 24.69
N ALA A 271 -9.26 -11.19 25.11
CA ALA A 271 -8.10 -11.93 24.65
C ALA A 271 -8.55 -13.14 23.83
N ALA A 272 -7.77 -13.48 22.81
CA ALA A 272 -7.91 -14.68 22.02
C ALA A 272 -6.87 -15.71 22.47
N GLU A 273 -7.25 -17.00 22.50
CA GLU A 273 -6.35 -18.08 22.89
C GLU A 273 -6.38 -19.18 21.82
N HIS A 274 -5.19 -19.59 21.34
CA HIS A 274 -5.02 -20.69 20.40
C HIS A 274 -3.64 -21.33 20.61
N ASP A 275 -3.58 -22.67 20.59
CA ASP A 275 -2.33 -23.44 20.76
C ASP A 275 -1.46 -23.04 21.97
N GLY A 276 -2.11 -22.60 23.06
CA GLY A 276 -1.46 -22.15 24.29
C GLY A 276 -0.88 -20.73 24.24
N ALA A 277 -0.93 -20.06 23.08
CA ALA A 277 -0.66 -18.64 22.96
C ALA A 277 -1.91 -17.83 23.32
N ARG A 278 -1.70 -16.71 24.03
CA ARG A 278 -2.73 -15.74 24.36
C ARG A 278 -2.41 -14.42 23.69
N HIS A 279 -3.37 -13.90 22.92
CA HIS A 279 -3.26 -12.65 22.19
C HIS A 279 -4.26 -11.63 22.76
N ASP A 280 -3.77 -10.48 23.22
CA ASP A 280 -4.56 -9.35 23.69
C ASP A 280 -4.25 -8.04 22.94
N ARG A 281 -3.43 -8.18 21.89
CA ARG A 281 -3.03 -7.14 20.96
C ARG A 281 -3.21 -7.66 19.54
N PHE A 282 -3.74 -6.80 18.69
CA PHE A 282 -4.10 -7.10 17.31
C PHE A 282 -3.56 -5.99 16.43
N ASP A 283 -2.97 -6.29 15.28
CA ASP A 283 -2.49 -5.26 14.35
C ASP A 283 -3.59 -4.79 13.37
N GLU A 284 -4.69 -5.56 13.28
CA GLU A 284 -5.89 -5.20 12.53
C GLU A 284 -7.17 -5.58 13.27
N VAL A 285 -8.17 -4.69 13.19
CA VAL A 285 -9.53 -4.91 13.70
C VAL A 285 -10.53 -4.46 12.66
N ALA A 286 -11.49 -5.32 12.31
CA ALA A 286 -12.60 -4.98 11.42
C ALA A 286 -13.96 -5.15 12.09
N ALA A 287 -14.83 -4.16 11.94
CA ALA A 287 -16.20 -4.23 12.44
C ALA A 287 -17.10 -5.00 11.48
N LEU A 288 -17.86 -5.96 12.02
CA LEU A 288 -18.87 -6.70 11.28
C LEU A 288 -20.23 -5.98 11.32
N PRO A 289 -21.17 -6.34 10.43
CA PRO A 289 -22.47 -5.70 10.35
C PRO A 289 -23.21 -5.72 11.69
N GLY A 290 -23.87 -4.59 12.00
CA GLY A 290 -24.59 -4.41 13.26
C GLY A 290 -23.70 -4.11 14.47
N GLY A 291 -22.37 -4.06 14.31
CA GLY A 291 -21.42 -3.61 15.34
C GLY A 291 -21.30 -4.54 16.56
N ARG A 292 -21.91 -5.73 16.53
CA ARG A 292 -21.88 -6.69 17.65
C ARG A 292 -20.81 -7.76 17.53
N ALA A 293 -19.97 -7.67 16.50
CA ALA A 293 -18.86 -8.57 16.28
C ALA A 293 -17.68 -7.84 15.61
N LEU A 294 -16.48 -8.34 15.85
CA LEU A 294 -15.20 -7.86 15.32
C LEU A 294 -14.40 -9.03 14.76
N LEU A 295 -13.76 -8.84 13.60
CA LEU A 295 -12.66 -9.69 13.17
C LEU A 295 -11.37 -9.08 13.74
N LEU A 296 -10.57 -9.90 14.41
CA LEU A 296 -9.33 -9.51 15.05
C LEU A 296 -8.19 -10.27 14.39
N HIS A 297 -7.13 -9.58 13.99
CA HIS A 297 -5.92 -10.21 13.45
C HIS A 297 -4.79 -10.12 14.47
N ALA A 298 -4.24 -11.27 14.86
CA ALA A 298 -3.03 -11.34 15.66
C ALA A 298 -1.86 -11.75 14.75
N PRO A 299 -0.85 -10.89 14.55
CA PRO A 299 0.23 -11.18 13.62
C PRO A 299 1.19 -12.24 14.17
N ASP A 300 1.71 -13.07 13.28
CA ASP A 300 2.86 -13.93 13.55
C ASP A 300 4.17 -13.18 13.27
N ALA A 301 5.26 -13.62 13.88
CA ALA A 301 6.55 -12.97 13.71
C ALA A 301 7.14 -13.25 12.31
N GLY A 302 7.04 -12.30 11.38
CA GLY A 302 8.02 -12.15 10.29
C GLY A 302 7.51 -11.93 8.86
N ASP A 303 6.24 -12.17 8.54
CA ASP A 303 5.76 -12.08 7.13
C ASP A 303 4.38 -11.44 6.95
N GLY A 304 3.80 -10.87 8.01
CA GLY A 304 2.46 -10.26 7.97
C GLY A 304 1.31 -11.28 7.90
N SER A 305 1.61 -12.57 7.87
CA SER A 305 0.62 -13.60 8.17
C SER A 305 0.35 -13.62 9.67
N GLY A 306 -0.79 -14.19 10.04
CA GLY A 306 -1.17 -14.35 11.43
C GLY A 306 -2.45 -15.13 11.56
N THR A 307 -3.04 -15.04 12.75
CA THR A 307 -4.27 -15.74 13.09
C THR A 307 -5.43 -14.76 13.21
N CYS A 308 -6.52 -15.04 12.50
CA CYS A 308 -7.78 -14.32 12.64
C CYS A 308 -8.65 -14.95 13.73
N TYR A 309 -9.33 -14.09 14.48
CA TYR A 309 -10.33 -14.45 15.48
C TYR A 309 -11.61 -13.67 15.25
N LEU A 310 -12.76 -14.28 15.52
CA LEU A 310 -14.06 -13.63 15.51
C LEU A 310 -14.50 -13.41 16.96
N ALA A 311 -14.53 -12.15 17.40
CA ALA A 311 -15.07 -11.74 18.68
C ALA A 311 -16.52 -11.29 18.50
N ARG A 312 -17.48 -11.85 19.26
CA ARG A 312 -18.90 -11.49 19.21
C ARG A 312 -19.51 -11.49 20.60
N GLU A 313 -20.57 -10.70 20.81
CA GLU A 313 -21.32 -10.74 22.05
C GLU A 313 -22.41 -11.81 22.02
N GLU A 314 -22.33 -12.77 22.94
CA GLU A 314 -23.35 -13.79 23.18
C GLU A 314 -23.80 -13.74 24.65
N GLY A 315 -25.10 -13.59 24.90
CA GLY A 315 -25.62 -13.55 26.26
C GLY A 315 -25.10 -12.39 27.14
N GLY A 316 -24.56 -11.32 26.52
CA GLY A 316 -23.96 -10.19 27.23
C GLY A 316 -22.49 -10.37 27.61
N GLU A 317 -21.85 -11.45 27.19
CA GLU A 317 -20.43 -11.73 27.39
C GLU A 317 -19.69 -11.82 26.04
N PRO A 318 -18.39 -11.51 25.98
CA PRO A 318 -17.61 -11.66 24.77
C PRO A 318 -17.26 -13.14 24.53
N HIS A 319 -17.65 -13.67 23.38
CA HIS A 319 -17.18 -14.96 22.85
C HIS A 319 -16.14 -14.69 21.75
N VAL A 320 -14.96 -15.31 21.87
CA VAL A 320 -13.92 -15.26 20.84
C VAL A 320 -13.73 -16.66 20.27
N GLU A 321 -13.89 -16.83 18.95
CA GLU A 321 -13.64 -18.09 18.24
C GLU A 321 -12.51 -17.94 17.22
N LEU A 322 -11.72 -19.00 17.06
CA LEU A 322 -10.69 -19.09 16.03
C LEU A 322 -11.34 -19.10 14.64
N VAL A 323 -10.87 -18.21 13.75
CA VAL A 323 -11.24 -18.24 12.34
C VAL A 323 -10.27 -19.13 11.57
N GLY A 324 -8.97 -18.89 11.75
CA GLY A 324 -7.87 -19.61 11.10
C GLY A 324 -6.73 -18.67 10.70
N GLU A 325 -5.73 -19.19 9.99
CA GLU A 325 -4.66 -18.38 9.42
C GLU A 325 -5.19 -17.39 8.37
N CYS A 326 -4.72 -16.15 8.41
CA CYS A 326 -5.13 -15.09 7.50
C CYS A 326 -4.02 -14.01 7.41
N TYR A 327 -4.28 -12.95 6.64
CA TYR A 327 -3.43 -11.75 6.56
C TYR A 327 -4.19 -10.50 7.06
N GLY A 328 -5.18 -10.72 7.93
CA GLY A 328 -6.10 -9.68 8.41
C GLY A 328 -7.32 -9.45 7.52
N ALA A 329 -8.17 -8.50 7.94
CA ALA A 329 -9.42 -8.16 7.26
C ALA A 329 -9.18 -7.34 5.99
N SER A 330 -8.09 -6.58 5.98
CA SER A 330 -7.62 -5.82 4.84
C SER A 330 -7.50 -6.76 3.66
N GLU A 331 -6.84 -7.91 3.79
CA GLU A 331 -6.70 -8.92 2.74
C GLU A 331 -7.94 -9.81 2.49
N ALA A 332 -9.08 -9.55 3.14
CA ALA A 332 -10.30 -10.30 2.87
C ALA A 332 -10.81 -10.05 1.45
N VAL A 333 -11.12 -11.14 0.74
CA VAL A 333 -11.64 -11.07 -0.63
C VAL A 333 -13.14 -11.34 -0.62
N GLU A 334 -13.94 -10.35 -1.01
CA GLU A 334 -15.39 -10.52 -1.11
C GLU A 334 -15.74 -11.56 -2.19
N LEU A 335 -16.45 -12.61 -1.80
CA LEU A 335 -17.06 -13.59 -2.68
C LEU A 335 -18.39 -13.03 -3.18
N THR A 336 -18.45 -12.68 -4.46
CA THR A 336 -19.65 -12.11 -5.06
C THR A 336 -19.79 -12.50 -6.54
N SER A 337 -21.03 -12.62 -7.01
CA SER A 337 -21.36 -12.73 -8.44
C SER A 337 -21.74 -11.39 -9.06
N ASP A 338 -21.72 -10.30 -8.29
CA ASP A 338 -21.94 -8.93 -8.75
C ASP A 338 -20.61 -8.33 -9.22
N ALA A 339 -20.49 -8.08 -10.53
CA ALA A 339 -19.28 -7.55 -11.13
C ALA A 339 -18.95 -6.12 -10.64
N GLU A 340 -19.95 -5.26 -10.39
CA GLU A 340 -19.70 -3.91 -9.92
C GLU A 340 -19.10 -3.92 -8.51
N ARG A 341 -19.67 -4.74 -7.62
CA ARG A 341 -19.12 -4.93 -6.26
C ARG A 341 -17.72 -5.53 -6.30
N TRP A 342 -17.51 -6.53 -7.15
CA TRP A 342 -16.20 -7.16 -7.34
C TRP A 342 -15.13 -6.14 -7.78
N HIS A 343 -15.45 -5.33 -8.79
CA HIS A 343 -14.56 -4.28 -9.28
C HIS A 343 -14.35 -3.16 -8.26
N ALA A 344 -15.38 -2.80 -7.50
CA ALA A 344 -15.28 -1.81 -6.42
C ALA A 344 -14.35 -2.30 -5.29
N ALA A 345 -14.44 -3.57 -4.90
CA ALA A 345 -13.56 -4.17 -3.90
C ALA A 345 -12.09 -4.14 -4.34
N ARG A 346 -11.80 -4.43 -5.62
CA ARG A 346 -10.43 -4.40 -6.17
C ARG A 346 -9.81 -3.00 -6.22
N ARG A 347 -10.61 -1.95 -6.38
CA ARG A 347 -10.14 -0.56 -6.43
C ARG A 347 -10.03 0.10 -5.06
N ARG A 348 -10.47 -0.58 -3.99
CA ARG A 348 -10.46 -0.02 -2.64
C ARG A 348 -9.01 0.14 -2.16
N GLU A 349 -8.62 1.37 -1.88
CA GLU A 349 -7.37 1.65 -1.16
C GLU A 349 -7.54 1.28 0.31
N ARG A 350 -6.74 0.32 0.77
CA ARG A 350 -6.74 -0.12 2.16
C ARG A 350 -5.79 0.76 2.95
N THR A 351 -6.27 1.35 4.03
CA THR A 351 -5.47 2.23 4.88
C THR A 351 -5.14 1.54 6.18
N SER A 352 -3.87 1.15 6.36
CA SER A 352 -3.41 0.56 7.62
C SER A 352 -3.48 1.56 8.77
N GLY A 353 -3.62 1.08 10.00
CA GLY A 353 -3.63 1.93 11.19
C GLY A 353 -5.00 2.42 11.66
N ARG A 354 -6.09 1.87 11.12
CA ARG A 354 -7.48 2.24 11.43
C ARG A 354 -8.35 1.00 11.61
N VAL A 355 -9.47 1.14 12.33
CA VAL A 355 -10.49 0.08 12.37
C VAL A 355 -11.21 0.03 11.03
N ASP A 356 -11.21 -1.13 10.40
CA ASP A 356 -11.89 -1.33 9.12
C ASP A 356 -13.40 -1.51 9.34
N ARG A 357 -14.18 -0.56 8.86
CA ARG A 357 -15.65 -0.61 8.91
C ARG A 357 -16.29 -0.90 7.56
N GLU A 358 -15.49 -0.91 6.50
CA GLU A 358 -15.99 -0.94 5.13
C GLU A 358 -15.93 -2.34 4.53
N THR A 359 -14.83 -3.06 4.75
CA THR A 359 -14.58 -4.33 4.06
C THR A 359 -15.63 -5.35 4.44
N LEU A 360 -15.84 -5.59 5.74
CA LEU A 360 -16.81 -6.57 6.24
C LEU A 360 -18.18 -5.96 6.56
N GLY A 361 -18.30 -4.64 6.61
CA GLY A 361 -19.52 -3.93 7.03
C GLY A 361 -20.74 -4.19 6.12
N SER A 362 -20.53 -4.65 4.89
CA SER A 362 -21.61 -5.00 3.95
C SER A 362 -22.35 -6.29 4.29
N GLY A 363 -21.79 -7.14 5.17
CA GLY A 363 -22.37 -8.45 5.52
C GLY A 363 -22.34 -9.46 4.37
N GLY A 364 -21.40 -9.28 3.44
CA GLY A 364 -21.09 -10.23 2.38
C GLY A 364 -20.48 -11.53 2.91
N VAL A 365 -20.03 -12.36 1.96
CA VAL A 365 -19.24 -13.56 2.22
C VAL A 365 -17.83 -13.28 1.77
N PHE A 366 -16.85 -13.61 2.58
CA PHE A 366 -15.46 -13.27 2.38
C PHE A 366 -14.59 -14.51 2.43
N LEU A 367 -13.54 -14.51 1.65
CA LEU A 367 -12.48 -15.50 1.71
C LEU A 367 -11.27 -14.87 2.42
N LEU A 368 -10.86 -15.51 3.50
CA LEU A 368 -9.70 -15.21 4.33
C LEU A 368 -8.73 -16.38 4.20
N ARG A 369 -7.79 -16.30 3.24
CA ARG A 369 -6.86 -17.39 2.91
C ARG A 369 -7.57 -18.73 2.66
N ASP A 370 -7.64 -19.60 3.68
CA ASP A 370 -8.26 -20.93 3.64
C ASP A 370 -9.60 -21.02 4.40
N VAL A 371 -10.23 -19.88 4.67
CA VAL A 371 -11.48 -19.81 5.46
C VAL A 371 -12.52 -18.94 4.76
N VAL A 372 -13.76 -19.41 4.71
CA VAL A 372 -14.90 -18.60 4.26
C VAL A 372 -15.63 -18.03 5.47
N LEU A 373 -15.72 -16.70 5.55
CA LEU A 373 -16.47 -15.95 6.54
C LEU A 373 -17.76 -15.38 5.93
N ASP A 374 -18.93 -15.85 6.37
CA ASP A 374 -20.20 -15.17 6.10
C ASP A 374 -20.41 -14.11 7.17
N ALA A 375 -20.02 -12.87 6.88
CA ALA A 375 -20.03 -11.77 7.85
C ALA A 375 -21.45 -11.37 8.27
N GLY A 376 -22.45 -11.56 7.39
CA GLY A 376 -23.85 -11.29 7.70
C GLY A 376 -24.48 -12.33 8.63
N ARG A 377 -23.99 -13.59 8.59
CA ARG A 377 -24.46 -14.68 9.45
C ARG A 377 -23.51 -15.01 10.60
N LEU A 378 -22.37 -14.33 10.69
CA LEU A 378 -21.28 -14.61 11.63
C LEU A 378 -20.86 -16.09 11.61
N MET A 379 -20.78 -16.68 10.40
CA MET A 379 -20.40 -18.09 10.22
C MET A 379 -18.98 -18.21 9.65
N VAL A 380 -18.18 -19.05 10.28
CA VAL A 380 -16.83 -19.42 9.84
C VAL A 380 -16.85 -20.83 9.23
N ARG A 381 -16.27 -21.00 8.04
CA ARG A 381 -16.16 -22.29 7.36
C ARG A 381 -14.72 -22.52 6.89
N PRO A 382 -13.92 -23.34 7.60
CA PRO A 382 -12.60 -23.69 7.14
C PRO A 382 -12.68 -24.57 5.89
N LEU A 383 -11.83 -24.26 4.92
CA LEU A 383 -11.64 -25.04 3.72
C LEU A 383 -10.61 -26.14 3.98
N GLN A 384 -10.68 -27.22 3.22
CA GLN A 384 -9.57 -28.18 3.18
C GLN A 384 -8.47 -27.62 2.28
N ALA A 385 -7.22 -27.73 2.74
CA ALA A 385 -6.06 -27.46 1.91
C ALA A 385 -6.06 -28.44 0.71
N GLY A 386 -6.26 -27.90 -0.49
CA GLY A 386 -6.06 -28.61 -1.76
C GLY A 386 -7.31 -29.21 -2.43
N HIS A 387 -7.58 -28.77 -3.66
CA HIS A 387 -7.42 -29.55 -4.89
C HIS A 387 -7.74 -28.62 -6.10
N GLY A 388 -6.72 -28.38 -6.93
CA GLY A 388 -6.70 -27.44 -8.06
C GLY A 388 -5.61 -26.39 -7.86
N GLU A 389 -4.67 -26.28 -8.81
CA GLU A 389 -3.69 -25.18 -8.83
C GLU A 389 -4.44 -23.89 -9.16
N GLN A 390 -4.66 -23.10 -8.11
CA GLN A 390 -5.25 -21.78 -8.21
C GLN A 390 -4.16 -20.84 -8.69
N VAL A 391 -4.49 -20.03 -9.69
CA VAL A 391 -3.56 -19.00 -10.14
C VAL A 391 -3.58 -17.87 -9.10
N ALA A 392 -2.43 -17.63 -8.48
CA ALA A 392 -2.27 -16.53 -7.55
C ALA A 392 -2.62 -15.19 -8.22
N GLY A 393 -3.23 -14.27 -7.47
CA GLY A 393 -3.55 -12.92 -7.94
C GLY A 393 -4.92 -12.76 -8.60
N ILE A 394 -5.65 -13.85 -8.91
CA ILE A 394 -7.03 -13.74 -9.44
C ILE A 394 -8.03 -13.94 -8.29
N PRO A 395 -8.84 -12.91 -7.96
CA PRO A 395 -9.91 -13.06 -6.99
C PRO A 395 -10.96 -14.08 -7.45
N PRO A 396 -11.70 -14.73 -6.53
CA PRO A 396 -12.86 -15.53 -6.87
C PRO A 396 -13.84 -14.78 -7.78
N LEU A 397 -14.37 -15.49 -8.77
CA LEU A 397 -15.16 -14.93 -9.89
C LEU A 397 -16.66 -15.12 -9.71
N GLY A 398 -17.12 -15.70 -8.60
CA GLY A 398 -18.54 -15.90 -8.38
C GLY A 398 -18.88 -16.55 -7.05
N LEU A 399 -20.10 -16.30 -6.59
CA LEU A 399 -20.71 -16.93 -5.42
C LEU A 399 -22.07 -17.50 -5.83
N SER A 400 -22.33 -18.73 -5.40
CA SER A 400 -23.63 -19.39 -5.55
C SER A 400 -24.75 -18.62 -4.82
N PRO A 401 -26.00 -18.64 -5.32
CA PRO A 401 -27.13 -17.98 -4.67
C PRO A 401 -27.39 -18.43 -3.23
N ASP A 402 -27.16 -19.70 -2.89
CA ASP A 402 -27.23 -20.22 -1.52
C ASP A 402 -26.02 -19.88 -0.62
N ARG A 403 -25.02 -19.15 -1.15
CA ARG A 403 -23.80 -18.75 -0.44
C ARG A 403 -23.00 -19.94 0.08
N ARG A 404 -23.07 -21.07 -0.63
CA ARG A 404 -22.41 -22.32 -0.24
C ARG A 404 -21.12 -22.56 -1.01
N SER A 405 -21.18 -22.31 -2.32
CA SER A 405 -20.10 -22.54 -3.27
C SER A 405 -19.58 -21.26 -3.89
N PHE A 406 -18.29 -21.20 -4.18
CA PHE A 406 -17.66 -20.08 -4.91
C PHE A 406 -16.76 -20.59 -6.04
N VAL A 407 -16.42 -19.70 -6.96
CA VAL A 407 -15.76 -20.05 -8.23
C VAL A 407 -14.42 -19.34 -8.31
N ARG A 408 -13.37 -20.06 -8.71
CA ARG A 408 -12.04 -19.51 -9.00
C ARG A 408 -11.57 -19.93 -10.39
N PHE A 409 -10.65 -19.17 -10.96
CA PHE A 409 -9.90 -19.61 -12.13
C PHE A 409 -8.73 -20.52 -11.70
N GLY A 410 -8.43 -21.52 -12.52
CA GLY A 410 -7.28 -22.40 -12.33
C GLY A 410 -6.93 -23.17 -13.60
N HIS A 411 -5.95 -24.05 -13.50
CA HIS A 411 -5.53 -24.92 -14.60
C HIS A 411 -5.73 -26.39 -14.25
N ALA A 412 -5.99 -27.22 -15.26
CA ALA A 412 -6.05 -28.67 -15.13
C ALA A 412 -4.64 -29.26 -15.16
N GLY A 413 -4.14 -29.72 -14.01
CA GLY A 413 -2.76 -30.20 -13.86
C GLY A 413 -1.84 -29.12 -13.29
N GLN A 414 -0.56 -29.13 -13.71
CA GLN A 414 0.44 -28.11 -13.36
C GLN A 414 0.15 -26.76 -14.05
N GLU A 415 0.83 -25.67 -13.66
CA GLU A 415 0.57 -24.26 -14.03
C GLU A 415 0.34 -23.93 -15.52
N GLN A 416 0.69 -24.82 -16.45
CA GLN A 416 0.47 -24.67 -17.90
C GLN A 416 -0.66 -25.58 -18.44
N GLY A 417 -1.50 -26.10 -17.55
CA GLY A 417 -2.63 -26.96 -17.86
C GLY A 417 -3.73 -26.25 -18.65
N ARG A 418 -4.77 -27.00 -19.04
CA ARG A 418 -5.93 -26.40 -19.71
C ARG A 418 -6.69 -25.48 -18.73
N PRO A 419 -7.12 -24.27 -19.14
CA PRO A 419 -7.86 -23.37 -18.25
C PRO A 419 -9.19 -23.99 -17.83
N GLN A 420 -9.54 -23.81 -16.56
CA GLN A 420 -10.77 -24.31 -15.97
C GLN A 420 -11.28 -23.37 -14.88
N LEU A 421 -12.57 -23.45 -14.61
CA LEU A 421 -13.14 -22.92 -13.37
C LEU A 421 -13.12 -24.01 -12.31
N VAL A 422 -12.60 -23.70 -11.14
CA VAL A 422 -12.64 -24.55 -9.96
C VAL A 422 -13.75 -24.04 -9.06
N VAL A 423 -14.77 -24.86 -8.83
CA VAL A 423 -15.89 -24.55 -7.93
C VAL A 423 -15.66 -25.25 -6.61
N THR A 424 -15.63 -24.49 -5.53
CA THR A 424 -15.44 -24.98 -4.15
C THR A 424 -16.75 -24.91 -3.39
N ASP A 425 -17.29 -26.04 -2.95
CA ASP A 425 -18.38 -26.12 -1.96
C ASP A 425 -17.76 -26.02 -0.56
N ALA A 426 -17.92 -24.86 0.08
CA ALA A 426 -17.32 -24.59 1.39
C ALA A 426 -18.01 -25.34 2.55
N VAL A 427 -19.18 -25.94 2.32
CA VAL A 427 -19.91 -26.71 3.33
C VAL A 427 -19.50 -28.17 3.29
N GLU A 428 -19.48 -28.80 2.11
CA GLU A 428 -19.04 -30.20 1.97
C GLU A 428 -17.54 -30.36 1.86
N ARG A 429 -16.81 -29.26 1.69
CA ARG A 429 -15.36 -29.23 1.46
C ARG A 429 -14.98 -30.07 0.25
N ARG A 430 -15.69 -29.85 -0.86
CA ARG A 430 -15.46 -30.55 -2.13
C ARG A 430 -15.30 -29.57 -3.26
N ASN A 431 -14.46 -29.94 -4.21
CA ASN A 431 -14.23 -29.18 -5.42
C ASN A 431 -14.69 -29.96 -6.65
N TYR A 432 -15.12 -29.25 -7.68
CA TYR A 432 -15.24 -29.80 -9.02
C TYR A 432 -14.79 -28.75 -10.04
N ALA A 433 -14.36 -29.21 -11.21
CA ALA A 433 -13.86 -28.33 -12.26
C ALA A 433 -14.81 -28.29 -13.45
N LEU A 434 -14.89 -27.13 -14.09
CA LEU A 434 -15.57 -26.92 -15.36
C LEU A 434 -14.55 -26.45 -16.40
N PRO A 435 -14.40 -27.14 -17.54
CA PRO A 435 -13.43 -26.75 -18.54
C PRO A 435 -13.78 -25.39 -19.14
N ILE A 436 -12.77 -24.55 -19.36
CA ILE A 436 -12.90 -23.36 -20.19
C ILE A 436 -12.45 -23.74 -21.59
N ASP A 437 -13.29 -23.51 -22.58
CA ASP A 437 -12.95 -23.69 -24.00
C ASP A 437 -12.62 -22.32 -24.60
N PRO A 438 -11.34 -21.94 -24.74
CA PRO A 438 -10.94 -20.58 -25.13
C PRO A 438 -11.49 -20.16 -26.50
N ARG A 439 -11.88 -21.11 -27.36
CA ARG A 439 -12.40 -20.83 -28.71
C ARG A 439 -13.77 -20.15 -28.68
N ARG A 440 -14.58 -20.51 -27.69
CA ARG A 440 -15.95 -19.99 -27.51
C ARG A 440 -16.12 -19.19 -26.22
N MET A 441 -15.38 -19.53 -25.18
CA MET A 441 -15.31 -18.82 -23.90
C MET A 441 -14.12 -17.86 -23.91
N ARG A 442 -14.20 -16.88 -24.81
CA ARG A 442 -13.12 -15.92 -25.05
C ARG A 442 -13.01 -14.95 -23.87
N TYR A 443 -11.79 -14.64 -23.48
CA TYR A 443 -11.45 -13.58 -22.55
C TYR A 443 -10.16 -12.93 -23.05
N LYS A 444 -10.00 -11.64 -22.73
CA LYS A 444 -8.87 -10.82 -23.19
C LYS A 444 -7.55 -11.27 -22.56
N SER A 445 -7.57 -11.37 -21.23
CA SER A 445 -6.47 -11.83 -20.40
C SER A 445 -7.06 -12.43 -19.13
N VAL A 446 -6.27 -13.19 -18.40
CA VAL A 446 -6.73 -13.84 -17.17
C VAL A 446 -7.14 -12.78 -16.12
N ASP A 447 -6.47 -11.63 -16.07
CA ASP A 447 -6.80 -10.49 -15.20
C ASP A 447 -8.11 -9.78 -15.54
N ALA A 448 -8.58 -9.96 -16.79
CA ALA A 448 -9.85 -9.43 -17.27
C ALA A 448 -11.05 -10.33 -16.94
N LEU A 449 -10.82 -11.52 -16.37
CA LEU A 449 -11.91 -12.35 -15.88
C LEU A 449 -12.60 -11.69 -14.68
N ASP A 450 -13.92 -11.66 -14.72
CA ASP A 450 -14.77 -11.11 -13.67
C ASP A 450 -16.08 -11.92 -13.55
N PRO A 451 -16.96 -11.60 -12.58
CA PRO A 451 -18.23 -12.29 -12.45
C PRO A 451 -19.19 -12.16 -13.64
N ALA A 452 -19.07 -11.11 -14.46
CA ALA A 452 -19.90 -10.96 -15.64
C ALA A 452 -19.50 -11.98 -16.72
N TRP A 453 -18.21 -12.22 -16.89
CA TRP A 453 -17.70 -13.28 -17.77
C TRP A 453 -18.24 -14.67 -17.36
N VAL A 454 -18.17 -14.99 -16.06
CA VAL A 454 -18.72 -16.26 -15.54
C VAL A 454 -20.23 -16.34 -15.79
N THR A 455 -20.97 -15.28 -15.53
CA THR A 455 -22.43 -15.25 -15.72
C THR A 455 -22.84 -15.35 -17.18
N HIS A 456 -22.01 -14.91 -18.11
CA HIS A 456 -22.24 -15.02 -19.55
C HIS A 456 -22.09 -16.47 -20.06
N HIS A 457 -21.07 -17.18 -19.58
CA HIS A 457 -20.74 -18.54 -20.04
C HIS A 457 -21.34 -19.67 -19.18
N PHE A 458 -21.67 -19.38 -17.92
CA PHE A 458 -22.12 -20.36 -16.92
C PHE A 458 -23.38 -19.87 -16.18
N ALA A 459 -24.08 -20.80 -15.55
CA ALA A 459 -25.27 -20.53 -14.75
C ALA A 459 -25.30 -21.42 -13.51
N TRP A 460 -25.71 -20.84 -12.39
CA TRP A 460 -26.08 -21.63 -11.21
C TRP A 460 -27.42 -22.32 -11.46
N ARG A 461 -27.45 -23.64 -11.24
CA ARG A 461 -28.67 -24.45 -11.28
C ARG A 461 -28.78 -25.23 -9.98
N ARG A 462 -29.94 -25.11 -9.34
CA ARG A 462 -30.28 -25.92 -8.17
C ARG A 462 -30.47 -27.38 -8.59
N ASP A 463 -29.70 -28.27 -7.99
CA ASP A 463 -29.80 -29.71 -8.21
C ASP A 463 -30.96 -30.36 -7.41
N ALA A 464 -31.14 -31.67 -7.56
CA ALA A 464 -32.19 -32.41 -6.87
C ALA A 464 -32.04 -32.43 -5.34
N ALA A 465 -30.84 -32.15 -4.81
CA ALA A 465 -30.58 -32.04 -3.37
C ALA A 465 -30.81 -30.61 -2.85
N GLY A 466 -31.22 -29.68 -3.72
CA GLY A 466 -31.41 -28.28 -3.35
C GLY A 466 -30.13 -27.48 -3.27
N VAL A 467 -29.01 -27.97 -3.83
CA VAL A 467 -27.71 -27.26 -3.81
C VAL A 467 -27.48 -26.59 -5.15
N ASP A 468 -27.02 -25.33 -5.14
CA ASP A 468 -26.67 -24.62 -6.37
C ASP A 468 -25.35 -25.16 -6.95
N ARG A 469 -25.41 -25.67 -8.19
CA ARG A 469 -24.25 -26.08 -8.98
C ARG A 469 -24.05 -25.17 -10.17
N LEU A 470 -22.83 -24.69 -10.34
CA LEU A 470 -22.42 -24.02 -11.56
C LEU A 470 -22.37 -25.04 -12.70
N VAL A 471 -23.06 -24.74 -13.78
CA VAL A 471 -23.04 -25.52 -15.03
C VAL A 471 -22.84 -24.58 -16.20
N GLU A 472 -22.32 -25.12 -17.29
CA GLU A 472 -22.19 -24.37 -18.53
C GLU A 472 -23.56 -23.98 -19.11
N ARG A 473 -23.68 -22.75 -19.63
CA ARG A 473 -24.86 -22.33 -20.39
C ARG A 473 -24.83 -22.95 -21.78
N THR A 474 -25.94 -23.58 -22.16
CA THR A 474 -26.14 -24.03 -23.54
C THR A 474 -26.53 -22.82 -24.41
N GLY A 475 -25.77 -22.54 -25.46
CA GLY A 475 -26.14 -21.56 -26.48
C GLY A 475 -25.82 -20.09 -26.16
N PHE A 476 -24.79 -19.81 -25.35
CA PHE A 476 -24.26 -18.44 -25.27
C PHE A 476 -23.60 -18.04 -26.60
N VAL A 477 -23.65 -16.76 -26.93
CA VAL A 477 -22.90 -16.19 -28.06
C VAL A 477 -21.47 -15.91 -27.59
N PRO A 478 -20.41 -16.38 -28.27
CA PRO A 478 -19.04 -16.04 -27.89
C PRO A 478 -18.84 -14.53 -27.77
N ILE A 479 -18.17 -14.10 -26.70
CA ILE A 479 -17.77 -12.69 -26.56
C ILE A 479 -16.78 -12.37 -27.70
N PRO A 480 -16.89 -11.22 -28.39
CA PRO A 480 -15.92 -10.90 -29.43
C PRO A 480 -14.49 -10.86 -28.91
N TYR A 481 -13.52 -11.16 -29.77
CA TYR A 481 -12.12 -10.90 -29.46
C TYR A 481 -11.90 -9.42 -29.19
N ARG A 482 -10.97 -9.12 -28.27
CA ARG A 482 -10.56 -7.77 -27.91
C ARG A 482 -9.09 -7.76 -27.59
N GLY A 483 -8.41 -6.66 -27.89
CA GLY A 483 -7.01 -6.50 -27.53
C GLY A 483 -6.79 -5.93 -26.13
N GLU A 484 -5.56 -6.05 -25.67
CA GLU A 484 -5.06 -5.58 -24.39
C GLU A 484 -4.24 -4.32 -24.52
N LEU A 485 -4.81 -3.20 -24.06
CA LEU A 485 -4.06 -1.99 -23.85
C LEU A 485 -3.35 -2.03 -22.49
N SER A 486 -2.03 -1.92 -22.49
CA SER A 486 -1.17 -1.94 -21.30
C SER A 486 -0.21 -0.77 -21.29
N ASP A 487 -0.03 -0.18 -20.10
CA ASP A 487 0.99 0.83 -19.79
C ASP A 487 2.27 0.12 -19.33
N VAL A 488 3.31 0.11 -20.16
CA VAL A 488 4.61 -0.52 -19.80
C VAL A 488 5.52 0.47 -19.10
N SER A 489 5.45 1.73 -19.49
CA SER A 489 6.11 2.85 -18.83
C SER A 489 5.30 4.12 -19.04
N SER A 490 5.68 5.22 -18.39
CA SER A 490 5.07 6.54 -18.63
C SER A 490 5.15 7.03 -20.07
N SER A 491 5.96 6.38 -20.92
CA SER A 491 6.23 6.79 -22.30
C SER A 491 5.99 5.68 -23.34
N VAL A 492 5.54 4.49 -22.92
CA VAL A 492 5.29 3.35 -23.80
C VAL A 492 3.98 2.67 -23.43
N ARG A 493 3.08 2.60 -24.41
CA ARG A 493 1.85 1.83 -24.36
C ARG A 493 1.85 0.78 -25.45
N TRP A 494 1.25 -0.39 -25.16
CA TRP A 494 1.05 -1.46 -26.13
C TRP A 494 -0.43 -1.79 -26.24
N TYR A 495 -0.89 -2.11 -27.44
CA TYR A 495 -2.17 -2.75 -27.71
C TYR A 495 -1.92 -4.14 -28.29
N ARG A 496 -2.13 -5.17 -27.47
CA ARG A 496 -1.78 -6.57 -27.72
C ARG A 496 -3.00 -7.39 -28.13
N LEU A 497 -2.87 -8.28 -29.11
CA LEU A 497 -3.93 -9.17 -29.58
C LEU A 497 -3.46 -10.62 -29.48
N GLU A 498 -4.19 -11.40 -28.68
CA GLU A 498 -3.89 -12.81 -28.42
C GLU A 498 -5.18 -13.66 -28.39
N PRO A 499 -5.13 -14.93 -28.83
CA PRO A 499 -4.04 -15.58 -29.55
C PRO A 499 -4.04 -15.19 -31.04
N ALA A 500 -2.92 -14.74 -31.59
CA ALA A 500 -2.80 -14.30 -32.98
C ALA A 500 -2.27 -15.39 -33.93
N THR A 501 -2.81 -15.45 -35.15
CA THR A 501 -2.15 -16.12 -36.28
C THR A 501 -1.35 -15.12 -37.12
N ALA A 502 -0.51 -15.60 -38.03
CA ALA A 502 0.20 -14.74 -38.97
C ALA A 502 -0.76 -13.86 -39.79
N ALA A 503 -1.96 -14.35 -40.13
CA ALA A 503 -2.95 -13.58 -40.89
C ALA A 503 -3.59 -12.44 -40.09
N LEU A 504 -3.57 -12.49 -38.75
CA LEU A 504 -4.03 -11.38 -37.92
C LEU A 504 -3.11 -10.16 -38.04
N CYS A 505 -1.80 -10.38 -38.19
CA CYS A 505 -0.82 -9.32 -38.44
C CYS A 505 -1.19 -8.52 -39.71
N ASP A 506 -1.45 -9.22 -40.81
CA ASP A 506 -1.83 -8.59 -42.08
C ASP A 506 -3.15 -7.81 -41.95
N ALA A 507 -4.12 -8.34 -41.18
CA ALA A 507 -5.38 -7.67 -40.92
C ALA A 507 -5.20 -6.37 -40.10
N VAL A 508 -4.33 -6.38 -39.09
CA VAL A 508 -3.99 -5.19 -38.29
C VAL A 508 -3.28 -4.14 -39.17
N LEU A 509 -2.30 -4.54 -39.98
CA LEU A 509 -1.61 -3.63 -40.90
C LEU A 509 -2.57 -3.00 -41.91
N ALA A 510 -3.44 -3.82 -42.53
CA ALA A 510 -4.44 -3.35 -43.47
C ALA A 510 -5.47 -2.40 -42.81
N PHE A 511 -5.85 -2.68 -41.56
CA PHE A 511 -6.70 -1.80 -40.78
C PHE A 511 -6.05 -0.44 -40.52
N LEU A 512 -4.80 -0.42 -40.05
CA LEU A 512 -4.08 0.84 -39.80
C LEU A 512 -3.88 1.66 -41.07
N ALA A 513 -3.55 1.01 -42.19
CA ALA A 513 -3.46 1.67 -43.49
C ALA A 513 -4.80 2.30 -43.92
N ARG A 514 -5.92 1.59 -43.71
CA ARG A 514 -7.25 2.05 -44.14
C ARG A 514 -7.84 3.12 -43.23
N GLU A 515 -7.86 2.89 -41.92
CA GLU A 515 -8.56 3.74 -40.94
C GLU A 515 -7.72 4.91 -40.43
N PHE A 516 -6.39 4.76 -40.45
CA PHE A 516 -5.44 5.74 -39.92
C PHE A 516 -4.47 6.27 -40.97
N ARG A 517 -4.61 5.86 -42.25
CA ARG A 517 -3.72 6.25 -43.35
C ARG A 517 -2.24 5.99 -43.03
N ALA A 518 -1.97 4.90 -42.33
CA ALA A 518 -0.62 4.55 -41.90
C ALA A 518 0.31 4.37 -43.11
N GLU A 519 1.45 5.06 -43.10
CA GLU A 519 2.49 4.94 -44.13
C GLU A 519 3.57 3.97 -43.66
N PRO A 520 3.91 2.91 -44.42
CA PRO A 520 4.99 2.00 -44.04
C PRO A 520 6.35 2.71 -44.07
N LEU A 521 7.17 2.44 -43.06
CA LEU A 521 8.56 2.90 -42.99
C LEU A 521 9.52 1.79 -43.46
N PRO A 522 10.77 2.13 -43.84
CA PRO A 522 11.77 1.12 -44.18
C PRO A 522 11.92 0.09 -43.06
N ARG A 523 11.95 -1.19 -43.43
CA ARG A 523 12.16 -2.32 -42.53
C ARG A 523 13.31 -3.19 -43.02
N GLU A 524 14.00 -3.85 -42.09
CA GLU A 524 14.90 -4.94 -42.43
C GLU A 524 14.08 -6.14 -42.96
N SER A 525 14.64 -6.89 -43.90
CA SER A 525 13.89 -7.90 -44.68
C SER A 525 13.32 -9.07 -43.87
N ASP A 526 13.79 -9.25 -42.64
CA ASP A 526 13.43 -10.31 -41.69
C ASP A 526 12.87 -9.77 -40.36
N ALA A 527 12.68 -8.45 -40.24
CA ALA A 527 12.15 -7.86 -39.02
C ALA A 527 10.69 -8.31 -38.78
N ARG A 528 10.43 -8.87 -37.59
CA ARG A 528 9.08 -9.14 -37.05
C ARG A 528 8.32 -7.85 -36.70
N GLU A 529 8.98 -6.71 -36.84
CA GLU A 529 8.47 -5.38 -36.54
C GLU A 529 8.18 -4.63 -37.83
N HIS A 530 6.99 -4.05 -37.90
CA HIS A 530 6.49 -3.29 -39.02
C HIS A 530 6.34 -1.83 -38.57
N PRO A 531 7.38 -0.99 -38.74
CA PRO A 531 7.30 0.42 -38.41
C PRO A 531 6.39 1.13 -39.42
N LEU A 532 5.48 1.93 -38.91
CA LEU A 532 4.48 2.71 -39.63
C LEU A 532 4.55 4.16 -39.14
N ARG A 533 4.12 5.10 -39.98
CA ARG A 533 3.94 6.51 -39.62
C ARG A 533 2.46 6.87 -39.73
N ILE A 534 1.87 7.35 -38.64
CA ILE A 534 0.49 7.84 -38.56
C ILE A 534 0.54 9.26 -38.00
N ASP A 535 0.02 10.23 -38.75
CA ASP A 535 -0.01 11.65 -38.36
C ASP A 535 1.35 12.21 -37.87
N GLY A 536 2.44 11.75 -38.49
CA GLY A 536 3.81 12.16 -38.17
C GLY A 536 4.44 11.42 -36.97
N GLN A 537 3.70 10.53 -36.30
CA GLN A 537 4.18 9.70 -35.21
C GLN A 537 4.51 8.28 -35.68
N GLN A 538 5.62 7.72 -35.20
CA GLN A 538 5.99 6.33 -35.48
C GLN A 538 5.21 5.37 -34.56
N ILE A 539 4.62 4.35 -35.18
CA ILE A 539 3.92 3.24 -34.54
C ILE A 539 4.52 1.96 -35.08
N THR A 540 4.81 1.00 -34.21
CA THR A 540 5.35 -0.30 -34.61
C THR A 540 4.29 -1.37 -34.40
N VAL A 541 4.05 -2.19 -35.43
CA VAL A 541 3.30 -3.44 -35.28
C VAL A 541 4.28 -4.60 -35.18
N ALA A 542 4.36 -5.24 -34.02
CA ALA A 542 5.19 -6.42 -33.80
C ALA A 542 4.36 -7.69 -34.00
N CYS A 543 4.75 -8.51 -34.97
CA CYS A 543 4.03 -9.73 -35.33
C CYS A 543 4.82 -10.96 -34.87
N ARG A 544 4.32 -11.64 -33.85
CA ARG A 544 4.96 -12.81 -33.25
C ARG A 544 4.01 -14.00 -33.25
N PRO A 545 3.73 -14.61 -34.41
CA PRO A 545 2.82 -15.74 -34.51
C PRO A 545 3.32 -16.99 -33.76
N ASP A 546 4.63 -17.16 -33.64
CA ASP A 546 5.26 -18.24 -32.86
C ASP A 546 4.98 -18.10 -31.35
N ASP A 547 4.85 -16.86 -30.88
CA ASP A 547 4.48 -16.52 -29.51
C ASP A 547 2.96 -16.26 -29.38
N HIS A 548 2.21 -16.48 -30.46
CA HIS A 548 0.77 -16.28 -30.58
C HIS A 548 0.25 -14.86 -30.26
N TYR A 549 0.99 -13.81 -30.62
CA TYR A 549 0.53 -12.43 -30.41
C TYR A 549 0.86 -11.44 -31.54
N VAL A 550 0.07 -10.37 -31.61
CA VAL A 550 0.34 -9.16 -32.42
C VAL A 550 0.21 -7.94 -31.51
N ASP A 551 1.26 -7.12 -31.44
CA ASP A 551 1.29 -5.91 -30.62
C ASP A 551 1.39 -4.65 -31.49
N VAL A 552 0.62 -3.63 -31.15
CA VAL A 552 0.74 -2.28 -31.70
C VAL A 552 1.28 -1.36 -30.62
N GLN A 553 2.44 -0.75 -30.86
CA GLN A 553 3.15 0.04 -29.85
C GLN A 553 3.60 1.40 -30.38
N THR A 554 3.68 2.39 -29.50
CA THR A 554 4.36 3.66 -29.78
C THR A 554 5.86 3.52 -29.58
N GLU A 555 6.65 4.40 -30.20
CA GLU A 555 8.06 4.57 -29.86
C GLU A 555 8.22 5.03 -28.38
N TYR A 556 9.39 4.75 -27.81
CA TYR A 556 9.80 5.30 -26.53
C TYR A 556 9.77 6.84 -26.58
N GLN A 557 9.12 7.47 -25.60
CA GLN A 557 8.93 8.94 -25.55
C GLN A 557 8.06 9.51 -26.66
N ALA A 558 7.11 8.73 -27.18
CA ALA A 558 6.13 9.22 -28.12
C ALA A 558 5.36 10.45 -27.56
N PRO A 559 5.13 11.48 -28.40
CA PRO A 559 4.50 12.72 -27.96
C PRO A 559 3.02 12.55 -27.62
N ASP A 560 2.34 11.58 -28.23
CA ASP A 560 0.94 11.25 -27.93
C ASP A 560 0.72 9.74 -27.85
N THR A 561 0.49 9.22 -26.64
CA THR A 561 0.15 7.80 -26.44
C THR A 561 -1.35 7.52 -26.62
N ARG A 562 -2.20 8.56 -26.74
CA ARG A 562 -3.66 8.41 -26.91
C ARG A 562 -4.07 7.90 -28.29
N ILE A 563 -3.16 7.97 -29.26
CA ILE A 563 -3.37 7.35 -30.57
C ILE A 563 -3.65 5.84 -30.42
N LEU A 564 -3.00 5.17 -29.46
CA LEU A 564 -3.25 3.75 -29.20
C LEU A 564 -4.63 3.49 -28.58
N ASP A 565 -5.14 4.36 -27.72
CA ASP A 565 -6.53 4.24 -27.22
C ASP A 565 -7.53 4.28 -28.40
N THR A 566 -7.23 5.12 -29.39
CA THR A 566 -8.08 5.28 -30.57
C THR A 566 -7.98 4.08 -31.51
N ILE A 567 -6.76 3.58 -31.75
CA ILE A 567 -6.52 2.35 -32.51
C ILE A 567 -7.23 1.17 -31.86
N ALA A 568 -6.99 0.94 -30.56
CA ALA A 568 -7.57 -0.15 -29.80
C ALA A 568 -9.11 -0.13 -29.87
N ARG A 569 -9.73 1.01 -29.55
CA ARG A 569 -11.19 1.15 -29.57
C ARG A 569 -11.79 0.88 -30.96
N ARG A 570 -11.16 1.38 -32.03
CA ARG A 570 -11.67 1.19 -33.40
C ARG A 570 -11.44 -0.23 -33.90
N PHE A 571 -10.30 -0.85 -33.59
CA PHE A 571 -10.04 -2.22 -34.00
C PHE A 571 -10.92 -3.21 -33.23
N ASP A 572 -11.10 -3.03 -31.91
CA ASP A 572 -12.05 -3.81 -31.11
C ASP A 572 -13.49 -3.72 -31.67
N ALA A 573 -13.89 -2.57 -32.22
CA ALA A 573 -15.18 -2.43 -32.89
C ALA A 573 -15.25 -3.24 -34.20
N GLU A 574 -14.15 -3.37 -34.95
CA GLU A 574 -14.09 -4.25 -36.12
C GLU A 574 -14.06 -5.73 -35.70
N LEU A 575 -13.33 -6.08 -34.64
CA LEU A 575 -13.34 -7.43 -34.05
C LEU A 575 -14.76 -7.83 -33.59
N ALA A 576 -15.52 -6.89 -33.03
CA ALA A 576 -16.91 -7.09 -32.62
C ALA A 576 -17.85 -7.53 -33.75
N THR A 577 -17.47 -7.32 -35.02
CA THR A 577 -18.26 -7.77 -36.17
C THR A 577 -18.11 -9.28 -36.44
N GLY A 578 -17.12 -9.94 -35.82
CA GLY A 578 -16.78 -11.35 -36.06
C GLY A 578 -16.01 -11.60 -37.36
N LYS A 579 -15.77 -10.56 -38.18
CA LYS A 579 -15.05 -10.66 -39.47
C LYS A 579 -13.66 -11.29 -39.35
N HIS A 580 -13.00 -11.08 -38.21
CA HIS A 580 -11.62 -11.51 -37.96
C HIS A 580 -11.51 -12.76 -37.08
N ASP A 581 -12.62 -13.39 -36.69
CA ASP A 581 -12.64 -14.50 -35.74
C ASP A 581 -11.76 -15.69 -36.19
N ALA A 582 -11.69 -15.94 -37.50
CA ALA A 582 -10.89 -17.02 -38.08
C ALA A 582 -9.37 -16.73 -38.07
N LEU A 583 -8.97 -15.49 -37.75
CA LEU A 583 -7.57 -15.06 -37.71
C LEU A 583 -6.94 -15.25 -36.32
N PHE A 584 -7.74 -15.62 -35.32
CA PHE A 584 -7.23 -15.94 -33.98
C PHE A 584 -6.82 -17.42 -33.89
N GLY A 585 -5.75 -17.65 -33.14
CA GLY A 585 -5.14 -18.96 -32.92
C GLY A 585 -6.04 -19.94 -32.14
N ARG A 586 -5.59 -21.20 -32.05
CA ARG A 586 -6.37 -22.34 -31.58
C ARG A 586 -6.00 -22.85 -30.20
#